data_AF-A0A3Q1BD96-F1
#
_entry.id   AF-A0A3Q1BD96-F1
#
_cell.length_a   1.000
_cell.length_b   1.000
_cell.length_c   1.000
_cell.angle_alpha   90.00
_cell.angle_beta   90.00
_cell.angle_gamma   90.00
#
_symmetry.space_group_name_H-M   'P 1'
#
loop_
_entity.id
_entity.type
_entity.pdbx_description
1 polymer ?
#
loop_
_entity_poly.entity_id
_entity_poly.type
_entity_poly.pdbx_seq_one_letter_code
_entity_poly.pdbx_strand_id
1 'polypeptide(L)'
;MAKFMLAGKADCPHYAKAELLADHLQRCLPNFKVHKISILPDEWTEWLDVTCKRNGWKHEQSPLVWRELVHQGGKGLLLGGFSDFLEHCQDYYGITSDMPSDMMLSIAADNLKTKMDLIVEEQHLASLIQPLHIWISGALSPTCHILIPNLLSAEVFPQVSVISLHLLELQGNVEELQGLRMEIEDLAPSLLHQVTVHTDLDEAFQEADVILLLDDCWTDEREDDGDEEKKRKVMERYGVYGQLIDTRANKKVKVIVSGGSFVNLRCSLLVDGARSVDSQQFVATATQLENKARAIIAKKLKVRPSDVTDVIVWGNISGDFYVDLQRAKVFNYDGAIKGPAFYSQPVLKICPDRKWLEKDFQHLVQCQHETVTSKTSRAAAMLAANGILAVLRAWNGICDPDEVLSVGVRCPGHYSLPDDVVMSVPVRFKDGKWSVLSDVTVGDELNKKLQLLASELRQEKELGPENCPVVMNNNV
;
A
#
# COMPACT_ATOMS: atom_id res chain seq x y z
N MET A 1 -9.97 -43.49 -20.79
CA MET A 1 -9.74 -43.73 -19.35
C MET A 1 -10.75 -42.90 -18.57
N ALA A 2 -11.54 -43.51 -17.70
CA ALA A 2 -12.56 -42.82 -16.92
C ALA A 2 -12.01 -42.49 -15.52
N LYS A 3 -12.23 -41.25 -15.06
CA LYS A 3 -11.94 -40.81 -13.69
C LYS A 3 -13.27 -40.70 -12.95
N PHE A 4 -13.36 -41.32 -11.79
CA PHE A 4 -14.51 -41.21 -10.91
C PHE A 4 -14.26 -40.11 -9.89
N MET A 5 -15.24 -39.26 -9.70
CA MET A 5 -15.22 -38.17 -8.73
C MET A 5 -16.22 -38.52 -7.64
N LEU A 6 -15.77 -38.57 -6.39
CA LEU A 6 -16.61 -38.88 -5.23
C LEU A 6 -16.56 -37.67 -4.30
N ALA A 7 -17.68 -36.94 -4.22
CA ALA A 7 -17.85 -35.86 -3.25
C ALA A 7 -18.80 -36.31 -2.14
N GLY A 8 -18.48 -36.02 -0.89
CA GLY A 8 -19.36 -36.35 0.24
C GLY A 8 -19.11 -35.49 1.45
N LYS A 9 -20.09 -35.49 2.37
CA LYS A 9 -19.89 -34.91 3.70
C LYS A 9 -18.83 -35.71 4.43
N ALA A 10 -17.92 -35.01 5.11
CA ALA A 10 -16.84 -35.63 5.85
C ALA A 10 -17.34 -36.58 6.96
N ASP A 11 -18.52 -36.29 7.54
CA ASP A 11 -19.16 -37.09 8.59
C ASP A 11 -20.12 -38.19 8.06
N CYS A 12 -20.24 -38.37 6.73
CA CYS A 12 -21.23 -39.27 6.16
C CYS A 12 -20.72 -40.73 6.09
N PRO A 13 -21.42 -41.70 6.72
CA PRO A 13 -21.04 -43.12 6.64
C PRO A 13 -21.10 -43.70 5.23
N HIS A 14 -22.04 -43.23 4.40
CA HIS A 14 -22.17 -43.68 3.01
C HIS A 14 -21.05 -43.14 2.13
N TYR A 15 -20.51 -41.96 2.43
CA TYR A 15 -19.32 -41.45 1.76
C TYR A 15 -18.08 -42.27 2.11
N ALA A 16 -17.88 -42.57 3.40
CA ALA A 16 -16.80 -43.46 3.85
C ALA A 16 -16.85 -44.83 3.15
N LYS A 17 -18.05 -45.40 2.96
CA LYS A 17 -18.24 -46.65 2.23
C LYS A 17 -17.88 -46.52 0.74
N ALA A 18 -18.24 -45.39 0.11
CA ALA A 18 -17.90 -45.09 -1.28
C ALA A 18 -16.37 -44.95 -1.46
N GLU A 19 -15.69 -44.28 -0.53
CA GLU A 19 -14.24 -44.09 -0.58
C GLU A 19 -13.48 -45.40 -0.47
N LEU A 20 -13.86 -46.28 0.47
CA LEU A 20 -13.19 -47.56 0.64
C LEU A 20 -13.41 -48.48 -0.56
N LEU A 21 -14.64 -48.49 -1.12
CA LEU A 21 -14.92 -49.21 -2.36
C LEU A 21 -14.06 -48.68 -3.51
N ALA A 22 -13.92 -47.35 -3.62
CA ALA A 22 -13.09 -46.75 -4.65
C ALA A 22 -11.60 -47.03 -4.46
N ASP A 23 -11.10 -47.06 -3.22
CA ASP A 23 -9.72 -47.44 -2.92
C ASP A 23 -9.44 -48.90 -3.26
N HIS A 24 -10.40 -49.79 -2.98
CA HIS A 24 -10.32 -51.19 -3.37
C HIS A 24 -10.24 -51.33 -4.90
N LEU A 25 -11.12 -50.64 -5.63
CA LEU A 25 -11.12 -50.62 -7.09
C LEU A 25 -9.81 -50.07 -7.66
N GLN A 26 -9.28 -48.99 -7.10
CA GLN A 26 -8.02 -48.40 -7.55
C GLN A 26 -6.82 -49.34 -7.35
N ARG A 27 -6.82 -50.16 -6.28
CA ARG A 27 -5.78 -51.19 -6.06
C ARG A 27 -5.92 -52.37 -7.01
N CYS A 28 -7.14 -52.82 -7.27
CA CYS A 28 -7.42 -54.00 -8.09
C CYS A 28 -7.36 -53.72 -9.60
N LEU A 29 -7.58 -52.46 -10.02
CA LEU A 29 -7.72 -52.09 -11.42
C LEU A 29 -6.69 -51.03 -11.82
N PRO A 30 -5.70 -51.36 -12.67
CA PRO A 30 -4.60 -50.46 -13.01
C PRO A 30 -5.04 -49.19 -13.76
N ASN A 31 -6.22 -49.21 -14.39
CA ASN A 31 -6.76 -48.10 -15.17
C ASN A 31 -7.89 -47.33 -14.47
N PHE A 32 -8.20 -47.66 -13.21
CA PHE A 32 -9.22 -46.97 -12.42
C PHE A 32 -8.60 -45.78 -11.70
N LYS A 33 -9.11 -44.57 -11.96
CA LYS A 33 -8.69 -43.34 -11.27
C LYS A 33 -9.85 -42.79 -10.47
N VAL A 34 -9.62 -42.48 -9.20
CA VAL A 34 -10.58 -41.81 -8.33
C VAL A 34 -10.03 -40.48 -7.85
N HIS A 35 -10.90 -39.51 -7.63
CA HIS A 35 -10.61 -38.29 -6.89
C HIS A 35 -11.71 -38.06 -5.86
N LYS A 36 -11.29 -37.81 -4.63
CA LYS A 36 -12.15 -37.74 -3.45
C LYS A 36 -12.22 -36.30 -2.99
N ILE A 37 -13.44 -35.80 -2.77
CA ILE A 37 -13.72 -34.43 -2.33
C ILE A 37 -14.49 -34.53 -1.01
N SER A 38 -13.82 -34.23 0.09
CA SER A 38 -14.41 -34.22 1.42
C SER A 38 -14.80 -32.79 1.82
N ILE A 39 -16.07 -32.61 2.17
CA ILE A 39 -16.69 -31.30 2.43
C ILE A 39 -17.23 -31.27 3.85
N LEU A 40 -17.15 -30.12 4.51
CA LEU A 40 -17.71 -29.96 5.85
C LEU A 40 -19.24 -30.17 5.85
N PRO A 41 -19.82 -30.72 6.93
CA PRO A 41 -21.27 -30.96 7.01
C PRO A 41 -22.11 -29.69 6.81
N ASP A 42 -21.62 -28.57 7.33
CA ASP A 42 -22.30 -27.26 7.29
C ASP A 42 -22.32 -26.65 5.88
N GLU A 43 -21.25 -26.85 5.10
CA GLU A 43 -21.09 -26.30 3.74
C GLU A 43 -21.72 -27.20 2.66
N TRP A 44 -22.00 -28.46 2.98
CA TRP A 44 -22.43 -29.46 2.01
C TRP A 44 -23.67 -29.06 1.21
N THR A 45 -24.68 -28.54 1.90
CA THR A 45 -25.99 -28.26 1.27
C THR A 45 -25.87 -27.18 0.21
N GLU A 46 -25.12 -26.11 0.51
CA GLU A 46 -24.84 -25.03 -0.43
C GLU A 46 -23.96 -25.51 -1.57
N TRP A 47 -22.87 -26.23 -1.25
CA TRP A 47 -21.96 -26.76 -2.26
C TRP A 47 -22.67 -27.72 -3.24
N LEU A 48 -23.56 -28.58 -2.74
CA LEU A 48 -24.32 -29.53 -3.53
C LEU A 48 -25.27 -28.81 -4.49
N ASP A 49 -26.01 -27.80 -4.02
CA ASP A 49 -26.94 -27.03 -4.84
C ASP A 49 -26.21 -26.27 -5.97
N VAL A 50 -25.10 -25.60 -5.64
CA VAL A 50 -24.25 -24.91 -6.64
C VAL A 50 -23.71 -25.89 -7.68
N THR A 51 -23.21 -27.05 -7.23
CA THR A 51 -22.63 -28.07 -8.11
C THR A 51 -23.69 -28.72 -9.00
N CYS A 52 -24.88 -29.02 -8.48
CA CYS A 52 -25.99 -29.56 -9.23
C CYS A 52 -26.53 -28.57 -10.26
N LYS A 53 -26.73 -27.30 -9.88
CA LYS A 53 -27.16 -26.23 -10.81
C LYS A 53 -26.17 -26.05 -11.96
N ARG A 54 -24.86 -25.98 -11.67
CA ARG A 54 -23.81 -25.82 -12.69
C ARG A 54 -23.80 -26.95 -13.73
N ASN A 55 -24.08 -28.18 -13.29
CA ASN A 55 -24.03 -29.36 -14.17
C ASN A 55 -25.41 -29.82 -14.69
N GLY A 56 -26.51 -29.18 -14.26
CA GLY A 56 -27.87 -29.58 -14.60
C GLY A 56 -28.30 -30.91 -13.98
N TRP A 57 -27.74 -31.26 -12.82
CA TRP A 57 -28.01 -32.51 -12.11
C TRP A 57 -29.09 -32.34 -11.03
N LYS A 58 -29.70 -33.46 -10.63
CA LYS A 58 -30.63 -33.51 -9.49
C LYS A 58 -30.12 -34.55 -8.49
N HIS A 59 -29.68 -34.08 -7.33
CA HIS A 59 -29.20 -34.94 -6.25
C HIS A 59 -29.35 -34.20 -4.91
N GLU A 60 -29.65 -34.92 -3.83
CA GLU A 60 -29.99 -34.32 -2.53
C GLU A 60 -29.23 -34.93 -1.36
N GLN A 61 -28.55 -36.06 -1.55
CA GLN A 61 -27.92 -36.84 -0.48
C GLN A 61 -26.40 -36.88 -0.63
N SER A 62 -25.71 -37.37 0.38
CA SER A 62 -24.27 -37.67 0.33
C SER A 62 -24.08 -39.19 0.24
N PRO A 63 -23.15 -39.70 -0.58
CA PRO A 63 -22.21 -38.97 -1.45
C PRO A 63 -22.75 -38.73 -2.87
N LEU A 64 -22.22 -37.71 -3.56
CA LEU A 64 -22.44 -37.45 -4.98
C LEU A 64 -21.30 -38.08 -5.79
N VAL A 65 -21.63 -38.97 -6.73
CA VAL A 65 -20.65 -39.67 -7.57
C VAL A 65 -20.92 -39.41 -9.05
N TRP A 66 -19.86 -39.05 -9.78
CA TRP A 66 -19.93 -38.87 -11.24
C TRP A 66 -18.65 -39.34 -11.93
N ARG A 67 -18.76 -39.55 -13.25
CA ARG A 67 -17.68 -40.03 -14.10
C ARG A 67 -17.24 -38.96 -15.10
N GLU A 68 -15.94 -38.73 -15.18
CA GLU A 68 -15.29 -37.81 -16.11
C GLU A 68 -14.38 -38.54 -17.11
N LEU A 69 -14.31 -38.03 -18.34
CA LEU A 69 -13.40 -38.54 -19.37
C LEU A 69 -12.07 -37.78 -19.32
N VAL A 70 -10.99 -38.49 -18.99
CA VAL A 70 -9.68 -37.91 -18.61
C VAL A 70 -8.95 -37.14 -19.72
N HIS A 71 -9.31 -37.34 -20.99
CA HIS A 71 -8.53 -36.80 -22.13
C HIS A 71 -9.30 -35.90 -23.09
N GLN A 72 -10.62 -35.75 -22.93
CA GLN A 72 -11.44 -35.01 -23.89
C GLN A 72 -12.31 -33.92 -23.27
N GLY A 73 -12.21 -33.66 -21.96
CA GLY A 73 -12.97 -32.59 -21.31
C GLY A 73 -14.47 -32.70 -21.57
N GLY A 74 -15.06 -33.85 -21.25
CA GLY A 74 -16.50 -34.10 -21.43
C GLY A 74 -17.32 -33.68 -20.20
N LYS A 75 -18.59 -33.33 -20.41
CA LYS A 75 -19.56 -33.16 -19.31
C LYS A 75 -19.56 -34.41 -18.43
N GLY A 76 -19.47 -34.22 -17.11
CA GLY A 76 -19.54 -35.32 -16.16
C GLY A 76 -20.85 -36.10 -16.32
N LEU A 77 -20.75 -37.43 -16.32
CA LEU A 77 -21.93 -38.28 -16.27
C LEU A 77 -22.25 -38.58 -14.81
N LEU A 78 -23.36 -38.01 -14.31
CA LEU A 78 -23.85 -38.31 -12.97
C LEU A 78 -24.17 -39.81 -12.86
N LEU A 79 -23.63 -40.45 -11.83
CA LEU A 79 -24.01 -41.81 -11.45
C LEU A 79 -25.08 -41.75 -10.36
N GLY A 80 -24.93 -40.85 -9.38
CA GLY A 80 -25.90 -40.64 -8.32
C GLY A 80 -25.26 -40.80 -6.94
N GLY A 81 -25.93 -41.54 -6.07
CA GLY A 81 -25.54 -41.79 -4.69
C GLY A 81 -24.54 -42.93 -4.52
N PHE A 82 -24.34 -43.36 -3.26
CA PHE A 82 -23.56 -44.56 -2.97
C PHE A 82 -24.18 -45.83 -3.59
N SER A 83 -25.51 -45.98 -3.52
CA SER A 83 -26.21 -47.16 -4.05
C SER A 83 -26.00 -47.31 -5.55
N ASP A 84 -26.14 -46.22 -6.30
CA ASP A 84 -25.95 -46.20 -7.76
C ASP A 84 -24.48 -46.48 -8.13
N PHE A 85 -23.54 -45.97 -7.33
CA PHE A 85 -22.12 -46.26 -7.52
C PHE A 85 -21.80 -47.73 -7.24
N LEU A 86 -22.38 -48.33 -6.21
CA LEU A 86 -22.21 -49.74 -5.88
C LEU A 86 -22.77 -50.64 -7.00
N GLU A 87 -23.97 -50.35 -7.49
CA GLU A 87 -24.59 -51.06 -8.62
C GLU A 87 -23.70 -50.99 -9.86
N HIS A 88 -23.21 -49.80 -10.20
CA HIS A 88 -22.25 -49.62 -11.30
C HIS A 88 -20.99 -50.48 -11.13
N CYS A 89 -20.47 -50.58 -9.91
CA CYS A 89 -19.27 -51.37 -9.63
C CYS A 89 -19.53 -52.87 -9.68
N GLN A 90 -20.71 -53.32 -9.26
CA GLN A 90 -21.13 -54.72 -9.37
C GLN A 90 -21.30 -55.13 -10.82
N ASP A 91 -22.02 -54.33 -11.61
CA ASP A 91 -22.31 -54.64 -13.01
C ASP A 91 -21.06 -54.63 -13.89
N TYR A 92 -20.19 -53.62 -13.70
CA TYR A 92 -19.07 -53.40 -14.60
C TYR A 92 -17.77 -54.09 -14.15
N TYR A 93 -17.53 -54.17 -12.83
CA TYR A 93 -16.29 -54.74 -12.27
C TYR A 93 -16.50 -56.03 -11.48
N GLY A 94 -17.75 -56.46 -11.23
CA GLY A 94 -18.04 -57.68 -10.48
C GLY A 94 -17.65 -57.63 -9.01
N ILE A 95 -17.52 -56.43 -8.43
CA ILE A 95 -17.02 -56.21 -7.07
C ILE A 95 -18.16 -55.79 -6.14
N THR A 96 -18.29 -56.49 -5.01
CA THR A 96 -19.21 -56.15 -3.92
C THR A 96 -18.46 -55.52 -2.74
N SER A 97 -19.18 -54.77 -1.90
CA SER A 97 -18.63 -54.13 -0.69
C SER A 97 -19.47 -54.49 0.53
N ASP A 98 -18.93 -55.39 1.34
CA ASP A 98 -19.46 -55.75 2.66
C ASP A 98 -18.66 -54.98 3.71
N MET A 99 -19.20 -53.83 4.15
CA MET A 99 -18.62 -53.05 5.24
C MET A 99 -19.57 -53.07 6.45
N PRO A 100 -19.09 -53.43 7.64
CA PRO A 100 -19.90 -53.36 8.87
C PRO A 100 -20.14 -51.90 9.29
N SER A 101 -21.30 -51.66 9.91
CA SER A 101 -21.73 -50.30 10.31
C SER A 101 -20.78 -49.58 11.25
N ASP A 102 -20.15 -50.32 12.16
CA ASP A 102 -19.22 -49.74 13.14
C ASP A 102 -17.96 -49.19 12.46
N MET A 103 -17.48 -49.89 11.43
CA MET A 103 -16.34 -49.45 10.62
C MET A 103 -16.69 -48.23 9.78
N MET A 104 -17.91 -48.15 9.25
CA MET A 104 -18.38 -46.97 8.51
C MET A 104 -18.39 -45.71 9.38
N LEU A 105 -18.88 -45.82 10.62
CA LEU A 105 -18.92 -44.72 11.58
C LEU A 105 -17.52 -44.29 12.01
N SER A 106 -16.60 -45.25 12.21
CA SER A 106 -15.20 -44.95 12.53
C SER A 106 -14.51 -44.18 11.41
N ILE A 107 -14.66 -44.64 10.15
CA ILE A 107 -14.02 -43.98 9.00
C ILE A 107 -14.62 -42.58 8.78
N ALA A 108 -15.94 -42.42 8.94
CA ALA A 108 -16.57 -41.10 8.85
C ALA A 108 -16.06 -40.14 9.94
N ALA A 109 -15.85 -40.63 11.17
CA ALA A 109 -15.25 -39.83 12.24
C ALA A 109 -13.79 -39.44 11.93
N ASP A 110 -13.00 -40.38 11.41
CA ASP A 110 -11.61 -40.15 11.02
C ASP A 110 -11.50 -39.18 9.83
N ASN A 111 -12.42 -39.25 8.87
CA ASN A 111 -12.52 -38.33 7.74
C ASN A 111 -12.83 -36.90 8.18
N LEU A 112 -13.81 -36.73 9.06
CA LEU A 112 -14.12 -35.43 9.65
C LEU A 112 -12.92 -34.87 10.39
N LYS A 113 -12.29 -35.68 11.24
CA LYS A 113 -11.09 -35.28 11.98
C LYS A 113 -9.96 -34.86 11.04
N THR A 114 -9.64 -35.67 10.04
CA THR A 114 -8.60 -35.36 9.04
C THR A 114 -8.91 -34.06 8.30
N LYS A 115 -10.17 -33.83 7.93
CA LYS A 115 -10.59 -32.58 7.29
C LYS A 115 -10.40 -31.38 8.21
N MET A 116 -10.71 -31.51 9.50
CA MET A 116 -10.46 -30.45 10.48
C MET A 116 -8.96 -30.21 10.69
N ASP A 117 -8.16 -31.27 10.83
CA ASP A 117 -6.71 -31.17 10.98
C ASP A 117 -6.06 -30.46 9.77
N LEU A 118 -6.51 -30.77 8.54
CA LEU A 118 -6.07 -30.09 7.31
C LEU A 118 -6.44 -28.60 7.29
N ILE A 119 -7.65 -28.23 7.76
CA ILE A 119 -8.06 -26.82 7.86
C ILE A 119 -7.18 -26.09 8.86
N VAL A 120 -6.90 -26.71 10.01
CA VAL A 120 -6.01 -26.14 11.03
C VAL A 120 -4.59 -25.99 10.48
N GLU A 121 -4.09 -26.96 9.71
CA GLU A 121 -2.79 -26.88 9.05
C GLU A 121 -2.75 -25.78 8.00
N GLU A 122 -3.76 -25.66 7.13
CA GLU A 122 -3.88 -24.57 6.15
C GLU A 122 -3.93 -23.20 6.83
N GLN A 123 -4.72 -23.06 7.90
CA GLN A 123 -4.76 -21.85 8.72
C GLN A 123 -3.40 -21.55 9.37
N HIS A 124 -2.70 -22.58 9.84
CA HIS A 124 -1.37 -22.43 10.40
C HIS A 124 -0.37 -21.96 9.33
N LEU A 125 -0.37 -22.58 8.15
CA LEU A 125 0.48 -22.17 7.02
C LEU A 125 0.17 -20.73 6.59
N ALA A 126 -1.11 -20.35 6.54
CA ALA A 126 -1.51 -18.97 6.27
C ALA A 126 -1.00 -18.01 7.36
N SER A 127 -1.04 -18.40 8.63
CA SER A 127 -0.54 -17.57 9.75
C SER A 127 0.99 -17.39 9.76
N LEU A 128 1.73 -18.28 9.09
CA LEU A 128 3.19 -18.13 8.92
C LEU A 128 3.54 -17.04 7.90
N ILE A 129 2.59 -16.67 7.04
CA ILE A 129 2.75 -15.56 6.11
C ILE A 129 2.51 -14.28 6.91
N GLN A 130 3.57 -13.51 7.14
CA GLN A 130 3.47 -12.17 7.71
C GLN A 130 3.60 -11.15 6.57
N PRO A 131 2.48 -10.72 5.96
CA PRO A 131 2.53 -9.71 4.93
C PRO A 131 2.90 -8.36 5.52
N LEU A 132 3.65 -7.56 4.75
CA LEU A 132 3.81 -6.15 5.04
C LEU A 132 2.52 -5.42 4.65
N HIS A 133 1.87 -4.78 5.62
CA HIS A 133 0.62 -4.04 5.37
C HIS A 133 0.92 -2.61 4.91
N ILE A 134 0.64 -2.32 3.65
CA ILE A 134 0.78 -0.99 3.05
C ILE A 134 -0.61 -0.38 2.84
N TRP A 135 -0.88 0.72 3.52
CA TRP A 135 -2.09 1.51 3.37
C TRP A 135 -1.84 2.71 2.47
N ILE A 136 -2.73 2.93 1.49
CA ILE A 136 -2.71 4.11 0.63
C ILE A 136 -4.06 4.82 0.78
N SER A 137 -4.07 6.03 1.34
CA SER A 137 -5.25 6.90 1.29
C SER A 137 -5.23 7.77 0.04
N GLY A 138 -6.39 8.04 -0.54
CA GLY A 138 -6.52 8.75 -1.80
C GLY A 138 -6.11 7.83 -2.94
N ALA A 139 -6.59 6.59 -2.88
CA ALA A 139 -6.18 5.51 -3.78
C ALA A 139 -6.50 5.80 -5.25
N LEU A 140 -7.52 6.62 -5.53
CA LEU A 140 -7.86 7.06 -6.90
C LEU A 140 -6.98 8.23 -7.39
N SER A 141 -6.02 8.69 -6.58
CA SER A 141 -5.09 9.73 -7.02
C SER A 141 -4.23 9.22 -8.19
N PRO A 142 -3.93 10.07 -9.20
CA PRO A 142 -3.03 9.68 -10.29
C PRO A 142 -1.64 9.25 -9.82
N THR A 143 -1.20 9.72 -8.64
CA THR A 143 0.05 9.32 -8.00
C THR A 143 0.05 7.84 -7.64
N CYS A 144 -1.09 7.32 -7.15
CA CYS A 144 -1.27 5.94 -6.74
C CYS A 144 -1.01 4.96 -7.90
N HIS A 145 -1.59 5.22 -9.07
CA HIS A 145 -1.40 4.41 -10.28
C HIS A 145 0.08 4.28 -10.70
N ILE A 146 0.89 5.32 -10.48
CA ILE A 146 2.33 5.30 -10.79
C ILE A 146 3.10 4.57 -9.68
N LEU A 147 2.66 4.71 -8.44
CA LEU A 147 3.35 4.23 -7.26
C LEU A 147 3.22 2.71 -7.08
N ILE A 148 2.03 2.14 -7.29
CA ILE A 148 1.74 0.74 -6.97
C ILE A 148 2.68 -0.26 -7.70
N PRO A 149 2.91 -0.17 -9.01
CA PRO A 149 3.82 -1.09 -9.69
C PRO A 149 5.24 -1.07 -9.12
N ASN A 150 5.68 0.10 -8.62
CA ASN A 150 6.99 0.25 -7.99
C ASN A 150 7.02 -0.29 -6.56
N LEU A 151 5.95 -0.10 -5.78
CA LEU A 151 5.84 -0.67 -4.42
C LEU A 151 5.81 -2.20 -4.43
N LEU A 152 5.19 -2.78 -5.45
CA LEU A 152 5.09 -4.23 -5.65
C LEU A 152 6.34 -4.80 -6.35
N SER A 153 7.43 -4.04 -6.41
CA SER A 153 8.74 -4.46 -6.90
C SER A 153 9.74 -4.66 -5.75
N ALA A 154 10.70 -5.55 -5.95
CA ALA A 154 11.76 -5.82 -4.96
C ALA A 154 12.74 -4.64 -4.74
N GLU A 155 12.66 -3.59 -5.57
CA GLU A 155 13.55 -2.42 -5.48
C GLU A 155 13.27 -1.54 -4.27
N VAL A 156 12.04 -1.55 -3.75
CA VAL A 156 11.65 -0.72 -2.62
C VAL A 156 11.76 -1.50 -1.32
N PHE A 157 11.34 -2.77 -1.31
CA PHE A 157 11.27 -3.62 -0.12
C PHE A 157 12.04 -4.94 -0.32
N PRO A 158 13.39 -4.94 -0.24
CA PRO A 158 14.22 -6.10 -0.59
C PRO A 158 14.12 -7.26 0.42
N GLN A 159 13.69 -6.99 1.65
CA GLN A 159 13.58 -7.98 2.74
C GLN A 159 12.14 -8.48 2.95
N VAL A 160 11.21 -8.06 2.09
CA VAL A 160 9.78 -8.36 2.24
C VAL A 160 9.40 -9.43 1.22
N SER A 161 8.81 -10.52 1.70
CA SER A 161 8.37 -11.63 0.87
C SER A 161 6.99 -11.42 0.26
N VAL A 162 6.10 -10.77 1.01
CA VAL A 162 4.67 -10.61 0.67
C VAL A 162 4.16 -9.26 1.16
N ILE A 163 3.30 -8.63 0.36
CA ILE A 163 2.71 -7.31 0.59
C ILE A 163 1.19 -7.44 0.51
N SER A 164 0.50 -6.93 1.53
CA SER A 164 -0.94 -6.71 1.52
C SER A 164 -1.21 -5.23 1.30
N LEU A 165 -1.91 -4.90 0.22
CA LEU A 165 -2.22 -3.53 -0.16
C LEU A 165 -3.64 -3.17 0.30
N HIS A 166 -3.77 -2.07 1.03
CA HIS A 166 -5.04 -1.55 1.51
C HIS A 166 -5.29 -0.19 0.86
N LEU A 167 -6.31 -0.13 0.01
CA LEU A 167 -6.69 1.07 -0.74
C LEU A 167 -7.85 1.76 -0.02
N LEU A 168 -7.61 2.96 0.50
CA LEU A 168 -8.61 3.77 1.19
C LEU A 168 -9.02 4.96 0.32
N GLU A 169 -10.32 5.10 0.07
CA GLU A 169 -10.88 6.24 -0.65
C GLU A 169 -12.25 6.60 -0.08
N LEU A 170 -12.37 7.79 0.51
CA LEU A 170 -13.59 8.22 1.22
C LEU A 170 -14.59 8.95 0.32
N GLN A 171 -14.12 9.55 -0.78
CA GLN A 171 -14.93 10.44 -1.62
C GLN A 171 -15.10 9.93 -3.05
N GLY A 172 -14.47 8.81 -3.38
CA GLY A 172 -14.42 8.24 -4.73
C GLY A 172 -15.56 7.29 -5.07
N ASN A 173 -15.66 6.97 -6.36
CA ASN A 173 -16.59 5.97 -6.86
C ASN A 173 -16.07 4.56 -6.50
N VAL A 174 -16.91 3.77 -5.82
CA VAL A 174 -16.61 2.37 -5.46
C VAL A 174 -16.28 1.54 -6.71
N GLU A 175 -16.93 1.80 -7.83
CA GLU A 175 -16.67 1.09 -9.09
C GLU A 175 -15.26 1.36 -9.64
N GLU A 176 -14.79 2.60 -9.56
CA GLU A 176 -13.43 2.96 -10.00
C GLU A 176 -12.38 2.31 -9.10
N LEU A 177 -12.64 2.25 -7.79
CA LEU A 177 -11.74 1.64 -6.83
C LEU A 177 -11.66 0.12 -6.97
N GLN A 178 -12.79 -0.53 -7.29
CA GLN A 178 -12.81 -1.94 -7.68
C GLN A 178 -12.11 -2.14 -9.03
N GLY A 179 -12.24 -1.20 -9.97
CA GLY A 179 -11.47 -1.17 -11.22
C GLY A 179 -9.96 -1.19 -10.97
N LEU A 180 -9.48 -0.28 -10.12
CA LEU A 180 -8.08 -0.23 -9.71
C LEU A 180 -7.63 -1.53 -9.04
N ARG A 181 -8.44 -2.11 -8.16
CA ARG A 181 -8.15 -3.42 -7.55
C ARG A 181 -7.94 -4.50 -8.62
N MET A 182 -8.85 -4.61 -9.59
CA MET A 182 -8.74 -5.59 -10.67
C MET A 182 -7.46 -5.38 -11.48
N GLU A 183 -7.13 -4.13 -11.82
CA GLU A 183 -5.88 -3.81 -12.53
C GLU A 183 -4.64 -4.26 -11.75
N ILE A 184 -4.61 -4.06 -10.42
CA ILE A 184 -3.47 -4.46 -9.58
C ILE A 184 -3.34 -5.98 -9.48
N GLU A 185 -4.46 -6.69 -9.35
CA GLU A 185 -4.48 -8.16 -9.34
C GLU A 185 -4.03 -8.71 -10.71
N ASP A 186 -4.46 -8.08 -11.81
CA ASP A 186 -4.09 -8.45 -13.19
C ASP A 186 -2.62 -8.19 -13.54
N LEU A 187 -1.92 -7.30 -12.81
CA LEU A 187 -0.46 -7.14 -12.93
C LEU A 187 0.30 -8.41 -12.52
N ALA A 188 -0.35 -9.34 -11.80
CA ALA A 188 0.23 -10.56 -11.25
C ALA A 188 1.62 -10.36 -10.59
N PRO A 189 1.81 -9.38 -9.67
CA PRO A 189 3.11 -9.14 -9.04
C PRO A 189 3.44 -10.27 -8.06
N SER A 190 4.67 -10.78 -8.09
CA SER A 190 5.08 -11.90 -7.23
C SER A 190 5.05 -11.59 -5.73
N LEU A 191 5.16 -10.30 -5.36
CA LEU A 191 5.12 -9.84 -3.97
C LEU A 191 3.70 -9.59 -3.47
N LEU A 192 2.68 -9.55 -4.34
CA LEU A 192 1.33 -9.22 -3.94
C LEU A 192 0.64 -10.43 -3.32
N HIS A 193 0.19 -10.27 -2.06
CA HIS A 193 -0.61 -11.28 -1.36
C HIS A 193 -2.11 -11.04 -1.55
N GLN A 194 -2.55 -9.81 -1.26
CA GLN A 194 -3.95 -9.42 -1.35
C GLN A 194 -4.08 -7.91 -1.57
N VAL A 195 -5.14 -7.50 -2.27
CA VAL A 195 -5.62 -6.11 -2.32
C VAL A 195 -6.96 -6.02 -1.62
N THR A 196 -7.07 -5.10 -0.66
CA THR A 196 -8.34 -4.77 0.00
C THR A 196 -8.73 -3.34 -0.27
N VAL A 197 -10.03 -3.10 -0.38
CA VAL A 197 -10.61 -1.82 -0.75
C VAL A 197 -11.49 -1.34 0.40
N HIS A 198 -11.28 -0.10 0.82
CA HIS A 198 -11.93 0.54 1.97
C HIS A 198 -12.56 1.86 1.54
N THR A 199 -13.84 2.03 1.87
CA THR A 199 -14.62 3.26 1.57
C THR A 199 -15.02 4.03 2.82
N ASP A 200 -14.66 3.51 3.99
CA ASP A 200 -14.92 4.09 5.30
C ASP A 200 -13.67 4.00 6.19
N LEU A 201 -13.80 4.49 7.42
CA LEU A 201 -12.70 4.53 8.39
C LEU A 201 -12.78 3.41 9.43
N ASP A 202 -13.72 2.48 9.31
CA ASP A 202 -13.97 1.49 10.36
C ASP A 202 -12.81 0.51 10.49
N GLU A 203 -12.20 0.10 9.37
CA GLU A 203 -11.01 -0.78 9.32
C GLU A 203 -9.71 -0.02 9.02
N ALA A 204 -9.77 1.30 8.81
CA ALA A 204 -8.62 2.09 8.37
C ALA A 204 -7.40 1.94 9.29
N PHE A 205 -6.24 1.72 8.66
CA PHE A 205 -4.90 1.62 9.26
C PHE A 205 -4.70 0.44 10.22
N GLN A 206 -5.54 -0.59 10.17
CA GLN A 206 -5.35 -1.81 10.94
C GLN A 206 -4.02 -2.50 10.57
N GLU A 207 -3.20 -2.77 11.59
CA GLU A 207 -1.92 -3.49 11.48
C GLU A 207 -0.94 -2.86 10.48
N ALA A 208 -1.10 -1.56 10.18
CA ALA A 208 -0.32 -0.89 9.16
C ALA A 208 1.18 -0.82 9.50
N ASP A 209 2.02 -1.21 8.55
CA ASP A 209 3.48 -1.05 8.60
C ASP A 209 3.95 0.18 7.82
N VAL A 210 3.27 0.50 6.72
CA VAL A 210 3.52 1.69 5.91
C VAL A 210 2.20 2.35 5.58
N ILE A 211 2.12 3.66 5.77
CA ILE A 211 0.93 4.46 5.44
C ILE A 211 1.35 5.58 4.50
N LEU A 212 0.71 5.64 3.33
CA LEU A 212 0.94 6.65 2.30
C LEU A 212 -0.33 7.48 2.17
N LEU A 213 -0.28 8.73 2.61
CA LEU A 213 -1.43 9.63 2.62
C LEU A 213 -1.34 10.54 1.40
N LEU A 214 -2.18 10.28 0.39
CA LEU A 214 -2.22 11.00 -0.89
C LEU A 214 -3.52 11.81 -1.07
N ASP A 215 -4.34 11.91 -0.01
CA ASP A 215 -5.62 12.63 -0.03
C ASP A 215 -5.42 14.11 -0.37
N ASP A 216 -5.67 14.49 -1.62
CA ASP A 216 -5.88 15.87 -2.01
C ASP A 216 -7.38 16.09 -2.24
N CYS A 217 -8.08 16.55 -1.19
CA CYS A 217 -9.55 16.63 -1.10
C CYS A 217 -10.27 17.54 -2.12
N TRP A 218 -9.62 18.00 -3.20
CA TRP A 218 -10.04 19.19 -3.95
C TRP A 218 -10.05 19.02 -5.47
N THR A 219 -10.02 17.79 -5.97
CA THR A 219 -10.13 17.51 -7.41
C THR A 219 -11.53 17.72 -7.97
N ASP A 220 -12.55 17.87 -7.12
CA ASP A 220 -13.86 18.33 -7.56
C ASP A 220 -13.80 19.85 -7.80
N GLU A 221 -14.11 20.24 -9.04
CA GLU A 221 -14.16 21.59 -9.62
C GLU A 221 -15.19 22.54 -8.94
N ARG A 222 -15.42 22.43 -7.62
CA ARG A 222 -16.14 23.45 -6.87
C ARG A 222 -15.14 24.55 -6.53
N GLU A 223 -14.96 25.47 -7.47
CA GLU A 223 -14.14 26.69 -7.38
C GLU A 223 -14.53 27.64 -6.22
N ASP A 224 -15.41 27.26 -5.29
CA ASP A 224 -16.07 28.15 -4.33
C ASP A 224 -15.82 27.81 -2.84
N ASP A 225 -15.08 26.74 -2.52
CA ASP A 225 -14.61 26.52 -1.14
C ASP A 225 -13.35 27.37 -0.90
N GLY A 226 -13.48 28.43 -0.09
CA GLY A 226 -12.35 29.25 0.35
C GLY A 226 -11.30 28.44 1.12
N ASP A 227 -10.05 28.93 1.15
CA ASP A 227 -8.91 28.20 1.76
C ASP A 227 -9.14 27.81 3.23
N GLU A 228 -9.96 28.56 3.97
CA GLU A 228 -10.35 28.27 5.36
C GLU A 228 -11.24 27.01 5.48
N GLU A 229 -12.20 26.83 4.57
CA GLU A 229 -13.05 25.63 4.58
C GLU A 229 -12.22 24.40 4.19
N LYS A 230 -11.28 24.58 3.27
CA LYS A 230 -10.35 23.51 2.89
C LYS A 230 -9.52 23.05 4.06
N LYS A 231 -8.94 24.01 4.76
CA LYS A 231 -8.16 23.80 5.97
C LYS A 231 -8.97 23.12 7.07
N ARG A 232 -10.24 23.52 7.28
CA ARG A 232 -11.14 22.90 8.25
C ARG A 232 -11.35 21.41 7.98
N LYS A 233 -11.64 21.02 6.74
CA LYS A 233 -11.79 19.60 6.36
C LYS A 233 -10.49 18.81 6.55
N VAL A 234 -9.34 19.43 6.26
CA VAL A 234 -8.02 18.82 6.52
C VAL A 234 -7.81 18.56 8.01
N MET A 235 -8.10 19.55 8.87
CA MET A 235 -7.98 19.41 10.33
C MET A 235 -8.87 18.30 10.88
N GLU A 236 -10.12 18.23 10.42
CA GLU A 236 -11.06 17.17 10.83
C GLU A 236 -10.57 15.79 10.40
N ARG A 237 -10.22 15.60 9.11
CA ARG A 237 -9.81 14.30 8.56
C ARG A 237 -8.50 13.81 9.15
N TYR A 238 -7.45 14.64 9.14
CA TYR A 238 -6.12 14.24 9.61
C TYR A 238 -6.06 14.16 11.14
N GLY A 239 -6.95 14.87 11.85
CA GLY A 239 -7.16 14.66 13.29
C GLY A 239 -7.68 13.25 13.59
N VAL A 240 -8.67 12.76 12.83
CA VAL A 240 -9.16 11.38 12.95
C VAL A 240 -8.09 10.37 12.53
N TYR A 241 -7.40 10.59 11.40
CA TYR A 241 -6.33 9.69 10.97
C TYR A 241 -5.23 9.54 12.02
N GLY A 242 -4.81 10.63 12.68
CA GLY A 242 -3.84 10.56 13.76
C GLY A 242 -4.28 9.64 14.90
N GLN A 243 -5.55 9.71 15.31
CA GLN A 243 -6.12 8.85 16.35
C GLN A 243 -6.22 7.38 15.92
N LEU A 244 -6.60 7.13 14.66
CA LEU A 244 -6.67 5.77 14.10
C LEU A 244 -5.29 5.13 14.00
N ILE A 245 -4.29 5.89 13.53
CA ILE A 245 -2.90 5.43 13.48
C ILE A 245 -2.38 5.13 14.89
N ASP A 246 -2.68 5.98 15.88
CA ASP A 246 -2.28 5.75 17.27
C ASP A 246 -2.79 4.41 17.83
N THR A 247 -4.04 4.09 17.51
CA THR A 247 -4.77 2.96 18.11
C THR A 247 -4.59 1.64 17.35
N ARG A 248 -4.47 1.68 16.02
CA ARG A 248 -4.58 0.49 15.16
C ARG A 248 -3.30 0.12 14.41
N ALA A 249 -2.41 1.08 14.15
CA ALA A 249 -1.18 0.82 13.39
C ALA A 249 -0.08 0.21 14.28
N ASN A 250 0.90 -0.43 13.63
CA ASN A 250 2.08 -0.92 14.32
C ASN A 250 2.89 0.26 14.90
N LYS A 251 3.49 0.10 16.08
CA LYS A 251 4.25 1.19 16.74
C LYS A 251 5.52 1.61 15.99
N LYS A 252 5.95 0.81 15.00
CA LYS A 252 7.06 1.10 14.08
C LYS A 252 6.57 1.41 12.66
N VAL A 253 5.30 1.77 12.49
CA VAL A 253 4.71 2.18 11.22
C VAL A 253 5.53 3.32 10.61
N LYS A 254 5.73 3.34 9.29
CA LYS A 254 6.32 4.46 8.55
C LYS A 254 5.22 5.23 7.85
N VAL A 255 5.05 6.51 8.15
CA VAL A 255 3.97 7.34 7.61
C VAL A 255 4.55 8.40 6.68
N ILE A 256 4.11 8.38 5.42
CA ILE A 256 4.49 9.36 4.41
C ILE A 256 3.28 10.21 4.04
N VAL A 257 3.43 11.52 4.20
CA VAL A 257 2.45 12.52 3.75
C VAL A 257 2.95 13.13 2.46
N SER A 258 2.15 13.03 1.41
CA SER A 258 2.43 13.66 0.12
C SER A 258 1.15 14.26 -0.44
N GLY A 259 1.27 15.29 -1.27
CA GLY A 259 0.11 15.96 -1.86
C GLY A 259 0.45 17.37 -2.30
N GLY A 260 -0.55 18.05 -2.84
CA GLY A 260 -0.44 19.42 -3.34
C GLY A 260 -0.75 20.51 -2.33
N SER A 261 -1.39 20.20 -1.20
CA SER A 261 -1.92 21.23 -0.28
C SER A 261 -1.75 20.88 1.19
N PHE A 262 -1.41 21.87 2.02
CA PHE A 262 -1.33 21.77 3.48
C PHE A 262 -0.48 20.58 3.97
N VAL A 263 0.59 20.23 3.25
CA VAL A 263 1.37 18.99 3.49
C VAL A 263 2.00 19.01 4.88
N ASN A 264 2.54 20.16 5.29
CA ASN A 264 3.14 20.35 6.61
C ASN A 264 2.09 20.28 7.73
N LEU A 265 0.94 20.95 7.56
CA LEU A 265 -0.16 20.92 8.52
C LEU A 265 -0.72 19.50 8.69
N ARG A 266 -0.99 18.80 7.59
CA ARG A 266 -1.42 17.39 7.57
C ARG A 266 -0.49 16.52 8.40
N CYS A 267 0.83 16.62 8.15
CA CYS A 267 1.82 15.86 8.90
C CYS A 267 1.85 16.27 10.39
N SER A 268 1.75 17.56 10.71
CA SER A 268 1.69 18.02 12.11
C SER A 268 0.50 17.44 12.86
N LEU A 269 -0.68 17.39 12.24
CA LEU A 269 -1.90 16.86 12.86
C LEU A 269 -1.77 15.37 13.18
N LEU A 270 -1.14 14.60 12.29
CA LEU A 270 -0.89 13.18 12.53
C LEU A 270 0.07 12.97 13.69
N VAL A 271 1.17 13.72 13.74
CA VAL A 271 2.15 13.62 14.82
C VAL A 271 1.52 14.01 16.16
N ASP A 272 0.66 15.02 16.20
CA ASP A 272 0.01 15.46 17.44
C ASP A 272 -1.10 14.50 17.90
N GLY A 273 -1.77 13.81 16.96
CA GLY A 273 -2.78 12.79 17.21
C GLY A 273 -2.22 11.42 17.60
N ALA A 274 -1.10 11.01 17.00
CA ALA A 274 -0.48 9.70 17.17
C ALA A 274 0.68 9.69 18.19
N ARG A 275 0.37 10.06 19.44
CA ARG A 275 1.38 10.28 20.49
C ARG A 275 2.13 9.01 20.94
N SER A 276 1.58 7.83 20.69
CA SER A 276 2.24 6.56 21.01
C SER A 276 3.26 6.11 19.97
N VAL A 277 3.23 6.72 18.77
CA VAL A 277 4.19 6.48 17.69
C VAL A 277 5.29 7.53 17.75
N ASP A 278 6.54 7.12 17.52
CA ASP A 278 7.66 8.06 17.47
C ASP A 278 7.44 9.08 16.34
N SER A 279 7.62 10.37 16.63
CA SER A 279 7.48 11.44 15.64
C SER A 279 8.44 11.29 14.46
N GLN A 280 9.54 10.55 14.64
CA GLN A 280 10.45 10.19 13.55
C GLN A 280 9.83 9.27 12.48
N GLN A 281 8.69 8.64 12.77
CA GLN A 281 8.01 7.81 11.78
C GLN A 281 7.19 8.62 10.76
N PHE A 282 6.91 9.89 11.05
CA PHE A 282 6.10 10.75 10.20
C PHE A 282 6.99 11.65 9.36
N VAL A 283 6.85 11.55 8.04
CA VAL A 283 7.66 12.30 7.08
C VAL A 283 6.76 12.86 5.98
N ALA A 284 6.89 14.15 5.72
CA ALA A 284 6.30 14.79 4.56
C ALA A 284 7.31 14.88 3.42
N THR A 285 6.93 14.53 2.20
CA THR A 285 7.89 14.55 1.07
C THR A 285 8.09 15.96 0.54
N ALA A 286 9.31 16.48 0.56
CA ALA A 286 9.70 17.74 -0.10
C ALA A 286 10.61 17.51 -1.32
N THR A 287 11.04 16.27 -1.56
CA THR A 287 11.94 15.84 -2.64
C THR A 287 11.44 16.22 -4.04
N GLN A 288 10.12 16.38 -4.25
CA GLN A 288 9.61 16.90 -5.53
C GLN A 288 10.07 18.34 -5.82
N LEU A 289 10.25 19.17 -4.79
CA LEU A 289 10.76 20.53 -4.92
C LEU A 289 12.26 20.54 -5.25
N GLU A 290 13.04 19.65 -4.63
CA GLU A 290 14.46 19.45 -4.95
C GLU A 290 14.64 19.09 -6.41
N ASN A 291 13.86 18.11 -6.90
CA ASN A 291 13.93 17.66 -8.28
C ASN A 291 13.57 18.77 -9.28
N LYS A 292 12.59 19.63 -8.95
CA LYS A 292 12.28 20.83 -9.74
C LYS A 292 13.45 21.82 -9.75
N ALA A 293 14.02 22.12 -8.59
CA ALA A 293 15.17 23.01 -8.46
C ALA A 293 16.39 22.50 -9.25
N ARG A 294 16.70 21.20 -9.14
CA ARG A 294 17.76 20.53 -9.93
C ARG A 294 17.54 20.69 -11.42
N ALA A 295 16.31 20.50 -11.91
CA ALA A 295 15.99 20.64 -13.32
C ALA A 295 16.19 22.09 -13.83
N ILE A 296 15.80 23.09 -13.04
CA ILE A 296 15.98 24.52 -13.40
C ILE A 296 17.47 24.87 -13.46
N ILE A 297 18.25 24.45 -12.46
CA ILE A 297 19.71 24.68 -12.42
C ILE A 297 20.38 23.97 -13.61
N ALA A 298 20.02 22.71 -13.85
CA ALA A 298 20.57 21.93 -14.94
C ALA A 298 20.30 22.57 -16.30
N LYS A 299 19.10 23.13 -16.51
CA LYS A 299 18.75 23.89 -17.72
C LYS A 299 19.60 25.15 -17.88
N LYS A 300 19.82 25.91 -16.80
CA LYS A 300 20.67 27.12 -16.81
C LYS A 300 22.13 26.77 -17.13
N LEU A 301 22.64 25.68 -16.57
CA LEU A 301 24.02 25.21 -16.71
C LEU A 301 24.25 24.30 -17.93
N LYS A 302 23.19 23.92 -18.66
CA LYS A 302 23.22 23.00 -19.80
C LYS A 302 23.82 21.63 -19.47
N VAL A 303 23.47 21.09 -18.29
CA VAL A 303 23.83 19.72 -17.84
C VAL A 303 22.58 18.87 -17.67
N ARG A 304 22.72 17.58 -17.34
CA ARG A 304 21.55 16.74 -17.04
C ARG A 304 21.04 17.04 -15.62
N PRO A 305 19.73 16.93 -15.32
CA PRO A 305 19.21 17.11 -13.97
C PRO A 305 19.84 16.19 -12.92
N SER A 306 20.19 14.96 -13.31
CA SER A 306 20.87 14.00 -12.45
C SER A 306 22.30 14.42 -12.08
N ASP A 307 22.94 15.28 -12.88
CA ASP A 307 24.29 15.77 -12.59
C ASP A 307 24.30 16.89 -11.53
N VAL A 308 23.13 17.42 -11.11
CA VAL A 308 23.01 18.37 -10.00
C VAL A 308 22.59 17.62 -8.74
N THR A 309 23.29 17.79 -7.63
CA THR A 309 23.03 17.11 -6.34
C THR A 309 23.14 18.08 -5.16
N ASP A 310 22.81 17.62 -3.95
CA ASP A 310 22.92 18.38 -2.69
C ASP A 310 22.14 19.71 -2.67
N VAL A 311 20.98 19.75 -3.36
CA VAL A 311 20.04 20.86 -3.30
C VAL A 311 19.14 20.65 -2.09
N ILE A 312 19.00 21.66 -1.24
CA ILE A 312 18.21 21.57 -0.01
C ILE A 312 16.99 22.47 -0.13
N VAL A 313 15.84 22.00 0.37
CA VAL A 313 14.60 22.76 0.45
C VAL A 313 14.19 22.91 1.91
N TRP A 314 14.01 24.16 2.32
CA TRP A 314 13.57 24.52 3.67
C TRP A 314 12.16 25.11 3.66
N GLY A 315 11.38 24.90 4.72
CA GLY A 315 10.11 25.63 4.92
C GLY A 315 8.83 24.83 4.63
N ASN A 316 7.81 25.54 4.14
CA ASN A 316 6.48 25.01 3.85
C ASN A 316 6.45 24.37 2.45
N ILE A 317 6.18 23.06 2.39
CA ILE A 317 6.24 22.27 1.15
C ILE A 317 5.15 22.68 0.14
N SER A 318 4.00 23.12 0.65
CA SER A 318 2.85 23.55 -0.15
C SER A 318 2.67 25.06 -0.24
N GLY A 319 3.56 25.83 0.40
CA GLY A 319 3.48 27.29 0.48
C GLY A 319 4.84 27.92 0.19
N ASP A 320 5.26 28.84 1.06
CA ASP A 320 6.56 29.50 0.92
C ASP A 320 7.70 28.59 1.41
N PHE A 321 8.65 28.33 0.50
CA PHE A 321 9.85 27.55 0.78
C PHE A 321 11.09 28.28 0.27
N TYR A 322 12.26 27.89 0.81
CA TYR A 322 13.55 28.42 0.41
C TYR A 322 14.45 27.31 -0.10
N VAL A 323 14.92 27.44 -1.34
CA VAL A 323 15.88 26.50 -1.93
C VAL A 323 17.30 26.95 -1.62
N ASP A 324 18.01 26.20 -0.78
CA ASP A 324 19.39 26.45 -0.41
C ASP A 324 20.36 25.71 -1.35
N LEU A 325 21.27 26.48 -1.96
CA LEU A 325 22.28 26.03 -2.91
C LEU A 325 23.70 26.04 -2.35
N GLN A 326 23.89 26.33 -1.06
CA GLN A 326 25.22 26.39 -0.44
C GLN A 326 26.01 25.08 -0.62
N ARG A 327 25.31 23.94 -0.50
CA ARG A 327 25.90 22.62 -0.69
C ARG A 327 25.75 22.09 -2.11
N ALA A 328 24.90 22.69 -2.93
CA ALA A 328 24.56 22.18 -4.24
C ALA A 328 25.80 22.04 -5.13
N LYS A 329 25.96 20.86 -5.71
CA LYS A 329 27.08 20.51 -6.57
C LYS A 329 26.58 20.16 -7.97
N VAL A 330 27.47 20.32 -8.94
CA VAL A 330 27.23 19.89 -10.32
C VAL A 330 28.41 19.09 -10.84
N PHE A 331 28.11 17.93 -11.41
CA PHE A 331 29.02 17.03 -12.10
C PHE A 331 28.95 17.28 -13.61
N ASN A 332 29.95 16.80 -14.36
CA ASN A 332 29.95 16.79 -15.83
C ASN A 332 29.69 18.17 -16.50
N TYR A 333 29.98 19.27 -15.81
CA TYR A 333 29.82 20.62 -16.36
C TYR A 333 30.88 20.91 -17.41
N ASP A 334 30.46 21.30 -18.62
CA ASP A 334 31.34 21.68 -19.73
C ASP A 334 31.86 23.11 -19.55
N GLY A 335 32.77 23.30 -18.58
CA GLY A 335 33.37 24.58 -18.23
C GLY A 335 34.88 24.63 -18.42
N ALA A 336 35.49 25.73 -17.97
CA ALA A 336 36.94 25.94 -18.01
C ALA A 336 37.74 24.89 -17.22
N ILE A 337 37.13 24.33 -16.16
CA ILE A 337 37.71 23.26 -15.35
C ILE A 337 36.90 21.99 -15.60
N LYS A 338 37.55 20.99 -16.22
CA LYS A 338 37.01 19.64 -16.41
C LYS A 338 37.74 18.67 -15.51
N GLY A 339 37.02 17.68 -14.99
CA GLY A 339 37.57 16.62 -14.14
C GLY A 339 37.00 15.26 -14.52
N PRO A 340 37.44 14.20 -13.84
CA PRO A 340 36.89 12.85 -13.98
C PRO A 340 35.42 12.78 -13.57
N ALA A 341 34.73 11.67 -13.83
CA ALA A 341 33.28 11.54 -13.63
C ALA A 341 32.80 11.82 -12.18
N PHE A 342 33.66 11.60 -11.18
CA PHE A 342 33.39 11.88 -9.76
C PHE A 342 33.73 13.32 -9.33
N TYR A 343 34.29 14.13 -10.25
CA TYR A 343 34.60 15.52 -9.96
C TYR A 343 33.34 16.38 -10.04
N SER A 344 33.07 17.11 -8.97
CA SER A 344 31.99 18.07 -8.89
C SER A 344 32.49 19.45 -8.53
N GLN A 345 31.68 20.44 -8.86
CA GLN A 345 31.94 21.84 -8.57
C GLN A 345 30.71 22.47 -7.89
N PRO A 346 30.90 23.41 -6.94
CA PRO A 346 29.77 24.09 -6.33
C PRO A 346 28.96 24.92 -7.34
N VAL A 347 27.63 24.81 -7.31
CA VAL A 347 26.73 25.55 -8.20
C VAL A 347 26.95 27.06 -8.08
N LEU A 348 27.14 27.56 -6.86
CA LEU A 348 27.38 28.98 -6.57
C LEU A 348 28.69 29.53 -7.17
N LYS A 349 29.67 28.67 -7.47
CA LYS A 349 30.93 29.08 -8.13
C LYS A 349 30.81 29.05 -9.65
N ILE A 350 30.02 28.12 -10.18
CA ILE A 350 29.86 27.97 -11.63
C ILE A 350 28.90 29.01 -12.19
N CYS A 351 27.79 29.30 -11.51
CA CYS A 351 26.82 30.26 -12.00
C CYS A 351 27.35 31.69 -11.80
N PRO A 352 27.72 32.43 -12.86
CA PRO A 352 28.28 33.77 -12.71
C PRO A 352 27.21 34.81 -12.35
N ASP A 353 25.93 34.49 -12.58
CA ASP A 353 24.79 35.37 -12.42
C ASP A 353 24.17 35.25 -11.03
N ARG A 354 24.78 35.92 -10.04
CA ARG A 354 24.29 35.93 -8.66
C ARG A 354 22.89 36.54 -8.52
N LYS A 355 22.57 37.56 -9.33
CA LYS A 355 21.24 38.20 -9.30
C LYS A 355 20.15 37.20 -9.70
N TRP A 356 20.41 36.40 -10.73
CA TRP A 356 19.50 35.33 -11.13
C TRP A 356 19.32 34.28 -10.04
N LEU A 357 20.39 33.86 -9.35
CA LEU A 357 20.29 32.90 -8.24
C LEU A 357 19.50 33.44 -7.04
N GLU A 358 19.68 34.71 -6.70
CA GLU A 358 19.07 35.30 -5.51
C GLU A 358 17.60 35.68 -5.70
N LYS A 359 17.21 36.14 -6.90
CA LYS A 359 15.86 36.67 -7.16
C LYS A 359 15.04 35.80 -8.10
N ASP A 360 15.58 35.55 -9.29
CA ASP A 360 14.81 34.89 -10.35
C ASP A 360 14.64 33.40 -10.07
N PHE A 361 15.67 32.74 -9.55
CA PHE A 361 15.68 31.30 -9.34
C PHE A 361 14.63 30.84 -8.33
N GLN A 362 14.56 31.47 -7.15
CA GLN A 362 13.57 31.12 -6.12
C GLN A 362 12.15 31.27 -6.68
N HIS A 363 11.87 32.41 -7.31
CA HIS A 363 10.58 32.69 -7.94
C HIS A 363 10.26 31.71 -9.08
N LEU A 364 11.25 31.32 -9.90
CA LEU A 364 11.05 30.33 -10.96
C LEU A 364 10.68 28.96 -10.41
N VAL A 365 11.31 28.52 -9.32
CA VAL A 365 10.98 27.25 -8.67
C VAL A 365 9.54 27.30 -8.15
N GLN A 366 9.16 28.40 -7.49
CA GLN A 366 7.82 28.60 -6.93
C GLN A 366 6.75 28.66 -8.02
N CYS A 367 6.92 29.51 -9.05
CA CYS A 367 5.98 29.57 -10.17
C CYS A 367 5.89 28.25 -10.94
N GLN A 368 7.00 27.52 -11.12
CA GLN A 368 6.95 26.20 -11.75
C GLN A 368 6.30 25.15 -10.85
N HIS A 369 6.37 25.33 -9.53
CA HIS A 369 5.60 24.52 -8.60
C HIS A 369 4.10 24.73 -8.82
N GLU A 370 3.64 25.98 -8.70
CA GLU A 370 2.24 26.39 -8.88
C GLU A 370 1.69 26.09 -10.28
N THR A 371 2.49 26.30 -11.34
CA THR A 371 2.05 26.05 -12.73
C THR A 371 1.77 24.56 -12.97
N VAL A 372 2.60 23.67 -12.42
CA VAL A 372 2.39 22.23 -12.56
C VAL A 372 1.21 21.77 -11.70
N THR A 373 0.99 22.40 -10.56
CA THR A 373 -0.17 22.12 -9.71
C THR A 373 -1.48 22.64 -10.33
N SER A 374 -1.47 23.79 -11.03
CA SER A 374 -2.67 24.44 -11.57
C SER A 374 -3.05 24.04 -13.01
N LYS A 375 -2.10 23.74 -13.91
CA LYS A 375 -2.40 23.53 -15.34
C LYS A 375 -2.65 22.09 -15.76
N THR A 376 -2.37 21.12 -14.89
CA THR A 376 -2.59 19.70 -15.20
C THR A 376 -3.51 19.12 -14.14
N SER A 377 -4.67 18.61 -14.56
CA SER A 377 -5.57 17.81 -13.71
C SER A 377 -4.92 16.53 -13.16
N ARG A 378 -3.69 16.20 -13.60
CA ARG A 378 -2.81 15.12 -13.08
C ARG A 378 -1.63 15.65 -12.24
N ALA A 379 -1.87 16.75 -11.52
CA ALA A 379 -0.89 17.52 -10.74
C ALA A 379 0.32 16.69 -10.28
N ALA A 380 1.51 16.99 -10.84
CA ALA A 380 2.83 16.47 -10.45
C ALA A 380 2.93 14.99 -10.02
N ALA A 381 2.05 14.09 -10.46
CA ALA A 381 1.88 12.76 -9.88
C ALA A 381 3.16 11.91 -9.94
N MET A 382 3.86 11.98 -11.08
CA MET A 382 5.16 11.32 -11.24
C MET A 382 6.24 11.83 -10.27
N LEU A 383 6.26 13.15 -10.00
CA LEU A 383 7.24 13.73 -9.08
C LEU A 383 6.93 13.36 -7.63
N ALA A 384 5.65 13.36 -7.26
CA ALA A 384 5.19 12.91 -5.95
C ALA A 384 5.52 11.43 -5.74
N ALA A 385 5.15 10.56 -6.68
CA ALA A 385 5.46 9.12 -6.63
C ALA A 385 6.98 8.88 -6.52
N ASN A 386 7.79 9.58 -7.33
CA ASN A 386 9.25 9.47 -7.24
C ASN A 386 9.80 9.92 -5.88
N GLY A 387 9.23 10.97 -5.29
CA GLY A 387 9.61 11.45 -3.96
C GLY A 387 9.30 10.45 -2.86
N ILE A 388 8.09 9.88 -2.87
CA ILE A 388 7.67 8.81 -1.95
C ILE A 388 8.61 7.62 -2.08
N LEU A 389 8.89 7.17 -3.31
CA LEU A 389 9.79 6.04 -3.56
C LEU A 389 11.22 6.33 -3.09
N ALA A 390 11.74 7.55 -3.25
CA ALA A 390 13.06 7.93 -2.76
C ALA A 390 13.14 7.83 -1.23
N VAL A 391 12.12 8.33 -0.51
CA VAL A 391 12.05 8.25 0.95
C VAL A 391 11.92 6.79 1.42
N LEU A 392 11.06 5.97 0.78
CA LEU A 392 10.90 4.55 1.12
C LEU A 392 12.20 3.76 0.90
N ARG A 393 12.86 3.96 -0.25
CA ARG A 393 14.16 3.34 -0.55
C ARG A 393 15.20 3.73 0.48
N ALA A 394 15.31 5.01 0.82
CA ALA A 394 16.24 5.50 1.83
C ALA A 394 15.96 4.88 3.22
N TRP A 395 14.69 4.77 3.60
CA TRP A 395 14.26 4.09 4.83
C TRP A 395 14.53 2.58 4.87
N ASN A 396 14.73 1.95 3.72
CA ASN A 396 15.06 0.54 3.61
C ASN A 396 16.56 0.33 3.32
N GLY A 397 17.38 1.38 3.42
CA GLY A 397 18.83 1.32 3.25
C GLY A 397 19.30 1.28 1.79
N ILE A 398 18.42 1.67 0.85
CA ILE A 398 18.66 1.66 -0.59
C ILE A 398 18.89 3.12 -1.05
N CYS A 399 19.86 3.78 -0.43
CA CYS A 399 20.32 5.11 -0.82
C CYS A 399 21.84 5.21 -0.62
N ASP A 400 22.47 6.19 -1.27
CA ASP A 400 23.87 6.48 -0.98
C ASP A 400 23.97 7.03 0.46
N PRO A 401 24.91 6.56 1.32
CA PRO A 401 25.10 7.11 2.66
C PRO A 401 25.32 8.63 2.70
N ASP A 402 25.85 9.21 1.62
CA ASP A 402 26.09 10.65 1.51
C ASP A 402 24.91 11.42 0.89
N GLU A 403 23.88 10.71 0.40
CA GLU A 403 22.67 11.33 -0.17
C GLU A 403 21.90 12.11 0.90
N VAL A 404 21.51 13.33 0.54
CA VAL A 404 20.73 14.23 1.36
C VAL A 404 19.37 14.39 0.70
N LEU A 405 18.31 14.20 1.48
CA LEU A 405 16.93 14.43 1.06
C LEU A 405 16.31 15.50 1.93
N SER A 406 15.49 16.36 1.33
CA SER A 406 14.67 17.33 2.06
C SER A 406 13.32 16.71 2.34
N VAL A 407 12.98 16.67 3.61
CA VAL A 407 11.71 16.12 4.08
C VAL A 407 11.13 16.98 5.19
N GLY A 408 9.81 17.08 5.23
CA GLY A 408 9.07 17.72 6.29
C GLY A 408 8.99 16.83 7.51
N VAL A 409 9.63 17.23 8.60
CA VAL A 409 9.61 16.49 9.87
C VAL A 409 9.35 17.46 11.01
N ARG A 410 8.85 16.93 12.14
CA ARG A 410 8.79 17.72 13.37
C ARG A 410 10.21 18.09 13.77
N CYS A 411 10.49 19.38 13.82
CA CYS A 411 11.85 19.86 14.00
C CYS A 411 12.37 19.44 15.40
N PRO A 412 13.53 18.77 15.49
CA PRO A 412 14.09 18.33 16.78
C PRO A 412 14.86 19.46 17.51
N GLY A 413 14.48 20.73 17.32
CA GLY A 413 15.15 21.90 17.92
C GLY A 413 16.54 22.24 17.32
N HIS A 414 16.92 21.61 16.21
CA HIS A 414 18.17 21.95 15.51
C HIS A 414 18.03 23.29 14.77
N TYR A 415 19.14 23.98 14.53
CA TYR A 415 19.17 25.28 13.82
C TYR A 415 18.36 26.41 14.49
N SER A 416 18.11 26.31 15.80
CA SER A 416 17.24 27.23 16.57
C SER A 416 15.79 27.27 16.07
N LEU A 417 15.34 26.22 15.37
CA LEU A 417 13.98 26.14 14.85
C LEU A 417 12.99 25.72 15.95
N PRO A 418 11.75 26.25 15.91
CA PRO A 418 10.60 25.74 16.65
C PRO A 418 10.49 24.21 16.67
N ASP A 419 10.31 23.58 17.83
CA ASP A 419 10.20 22.11 17.97
C ASP A 419 8.75 21.57 17.85
N ASP A 420 7.79 22.46 17.71
CA ASP A 420 6.36 22.22 17.58
C ASP A 420 5.86 22.30 16.12
N VAL A 421 6.77 22.57 15.17
CA VAL A 421 6.45 22.77 13.75
C VAL A 421 7.02 21.64 12.90
N VAL A 422 6.20 21.15 11.97
CA VAL A 422 6.67 20.30 10.88
C VAL A 422 7.17 21.18 9.74
N MET A 423 8.46 21.10 9.44
CA MET A 423 9.09 21.92 8.40
C MET A 423 10.04 21.07 7.55
N SER A 424 10.15 21.40 6.27
CA SER A 424 11.17 20.78 5.40
C SER A 424 12.56 21.13 5.89
N VAL A 425 13.38 20.11 6.12
CA VAL A 425 14.78 20.20 6.52
C VAL A 425 15.61 19.12 5.80
N PRO A 426 16.91 19.32 5.61
CA PRO A 426 17.79 18.29 5.05
C PRO A 426 18.01 17.16 6.05
N VAL A 427 17.78 15.93 5.61
CA VAL A 427 18.04 14.72 6.39
C VAL A 427 18.93 13.75 5.62
N ARG A 428 19.59 12.89 6.38
CA ARG A 428 20.29 11.70 5.88
C ARG A 428 19.63 10.46 6.46
N PHE A 429 19.49 9.43 5.66
CA PHE A 429 19.03 8.12 6.10
C PHE A 429 20.22 7.18 6.35
N LYS A 430 20.20 6.48 7.47
CA LYS A 430 21.18 5.46 7.83
C LYS A 430 20.50 4.38 8.67
N ASP A 431 20.71 3.12 8.32
CA ASP A 431 20.18 1.96 9.04
C ASP A 431 18.65 2.04 9.29
N GLY A 432 17.92 2.55 8.29
CA GLY A 432 16.46 2.69 8.33
C GLY A 432 15.94 3.80 9.26
N LYS A 433 16.81 4.68 9.74
CA LYS A 433 16.45 5.89 10.49
C LYS A 433 16.94 7.13 9.75
N TRP A 434 16.24 8.24 9.89
CA TRP A 434 16.74 9.52 9.41
C TRP A 434 17.31 10.35 10.56
N SER A 435 18.24 11.23 10.22
CA SER A 435 18.78 12.25 11.12
C SER A 435 18.91 13.56 10.37
N VAL A 436 18.58 14.67 11.02
CA VAL A 436 18.78 16.00 10.46
C VAL A 436 20.27 16.17 10.18
N LEU A 437 20.59 16.62 8.98
CA LEU A 437 21.95 16.91 8.58
C LEU A 437 22.44 18.08 9.45
N SER A 438 23.54 17.94 10.19
CA SER A 438 24.03 18.95 11.16
C SER A 438 25.18 19.83 10.65
N ASP A 439 25.73 19.53 9.47
CA ASP A 439 26.89 20.20 8.88
C ASP A 439 26.49 21.36 7.94
N VAL A 440 25.24 21.80 7.97
CA VAL A 440 24.76 22.95 7.19
C VAL A 440 24.99 24.24 7.96
N THR A 441 25.65 25.21 7.33
CA THR A 441 25.91 26.51 7.96
C THR A 441 24.69 27.42 7.79
N VAL A 442 23.89 27.54 8.85
CA VAL A 442 22.75 28.46 8.88
C VAL A 442 23.21 29.82 9.40
N GLY A 443 23.54 30.74 8.48
CA GLY A 443 23.88 32.13 8.82
C GLY A 443 22.65 32.96 9.21
N ASP A 444 22.88 34.18 9.73
CA ASP A 444 21.83 35.05 10.29
C ASP A 444 20.67 35.34 9.33
N GLU A 445 20.97 35.56 8.04
CA GLU A 445 19.94 35.83 7.03
C GLU A 445 19.05 34.63 6.76
N LEU A 446 19.65 33.43 6.65
CA LEU A 446 18.90 32.20 6.46
C LEU A 446 18.08 31.89 7.72
N ASN A 447 18.66 32.03 8.91
CA ASN A 447 17.94 31.83 10.16
C ASN A 447 16.70 32.73 10.26
N LYS A 448 16.83 34.03 9.95
CA LYS A 448 15.68 34.95 9.93
C LYS A 448 14.57 34.51 8.99
N LYS A 449 14.91 34.02 7.79
CA LYS A 449 13.93 33.46 6.85
C LYS A 449 13.27 32.20 7.41
N LEU A 450 14.05 31.28 7.97
CA LEU A 450 13.51 30.05 8.53
C LEU A 450 12.55 30.32 9.71
N GLN A 451 12.86 31.32 10.56
CA GLN A 451 11.95 31.73 11.64
C GLN A 451 10.63 32.31 11.09
N LEU A 452 10.69 33.09 10.01
CA LEU A 452 9.48 33.61 9.36
C LEU A 452 8.62 32.46 8.81
N LEU A 453 9.22 31.54 8.06
CA LEU A 453 8.53 30.37 7.51
C LEU A 453 7.92 29.49 8.61
N ALA A 454 8.64 29.31 9.73
CA ALA A 454 8.13 28.56 10.87
C ALA A 454 6.96 29.29 11.55
N SER A 455 6.99 30.63 11.60
CA SER A 455 5.87 31.42 12.14
C SER A 455 4.62 31.35 11.26
N GLU A 456 4.79 31.33 9.94
CA GLU A 456 3.68 31.15 8.99
C GLU A 456 3.05 29.75 9.13
N LEU A 457 3.87 28.71 9.27
CA LEU A 457 3.39 27.35 9.53
C LEU A 457 2.65 27.23 10.88
N ARG A 458 3.10 27.97 11.91
CA ARG A 458 2.35 28.05 13.19
C ARG A 458 1.02 28.76 13.01
N GLN A 459 0.96 29.87 12.29
CA GLN A 459 -0.30 30.56 12.00
C GLN A 459 -1.24 29.67 11.18
N GLU A 460 -0.71 28.93 10.21
CA GLU A 460 -1.44 27.92 9.47
C GLU A 460 -2.02 26.86 10.41
N LYS A 461 -1.33 26.49 11.50
CA LYS A 461 -1.87 25.57 12.52
C LYS A 461 -2.88 26.23 13.47
N GLU A 462 -2.63 27.46 13.92
CA GLU A 462 -3.40 28.17 14.96
C GLU A 462 -4.74 28.74 14.47
N LEU A 463 -4.83 29.16 13.20
CA LEU A 463 -6.08 29.62 12.58
C LEU A 463 -7.08 28.45 12.33
N GLY A 464 -7.12 27.45 13.23
CA GLY A 464 -8.19 26.46 13.35
C GLY A 464 -9.32 26.98 14.25
N PRO A 465 -10.46 26.27 14.35
CA PRO A 465 -11.70 26.84 14.87
C PRO A 465 -11.70 26.99 16.40
N GLU A 466 -11.00 27.97 16.94
CA GLU A 466 -11.31 28.55 18.25
C GLU A 466 -12.34 29.67 18.06
N ASN A 467 -13.61 29.28 17.91
CA ASN A 467 -14.81 30.00 18.39
C ASN A 467 -16.11 29.34 17.91
N CYS A 468 -16.31 28.06 18.21
CA CYS A 468 -17.64 27.45 18.13
C CYS A 468 -18.03 26.96 19.53
N PRO A 469 -18.92 27.68 20.26
CA PRO A 469 -19.41 27.17 21.52
C PRO A 469 -20.15 25.85 21.24
N VAL A 470 -19.77 24.81 21.97
CA VAL A 470 -20.50 23.56 22.05
C VAL A 470 -21.96 23.91 22.39
N VAL A 471 -22.85 23.84 21.41
CA VAL A 471 -24.29 23.87 21.65
C VAL A 471 -24.60 22.53 22.30
N MET A 472 -24.52 22.51 23.63
CA MET A 472 -25.16 21.49 24.45
C MET A 472 -26.66 21.62 24.20
N ASN A 473 -27.21 20.71 23.39
CA ASN A 473 -28.64 20.45 23.33
C ASN A 473 -29.11 20.04 24.72
N ASN A 474 -29.71 20.99 25.46
CA ASN A 474 -30.57 20.67 26.59
C ASN A 474 -32.00 20.53 26.07
N ASN A 475 -32.46 19.27 26.03
CA ASN A 475 -33.83 18.89 25.79
C ASN A 475 -34.79 19.55 26.80
N VAL A 476 -35.86 20.16 26.27
CA VAL A 476 -37.21 20.16 26.87
C VAL A 476 -38.18 19.73 25.79
#